data_AF-A0A838K1T9-F1
#
_entry.id   AF-A0A838K1T9-F1
#
_cell.length_a   1.000
_cell.length_b   1.000
_cell.length_c   1.000
_cell.angle_alpha   90.00
_cell.angle_beta   90.00
_cell.angle_gamma   90.00
#
_symmetry.space_group_name_H-M   'P 1'
#
loop_
_entity.id
_entity.type
_entity.pdbx_description
1 polymer ?
#
loop_
_entity_poly.entity_id
_entity_poly.type
_entity_poly.pdbx_seq_one_letter_code
_entity_poly.pdbx_strand_id
1 'polypeptide(L)'
;DEVLRVALASDAFFVGMLGSRRHAPEAVRRLRDGGVPEAHIARLHSPCGLDIGSRSAEEIALSIVAEVVAVERGREGGSLGADWSSPVHG
;
A
#
# COMPACT_ATOMS: atom_id res chain seq x y z
N ASP A 1 -16.80 1.61 -0.27
CA ASP A 1 -16.22 2.05 -1.55
C ASP A 1 -16.27 3.56 -1.78
N GLU A 2 -17.25 4.30 -1.27
CA GLU A 2 -17.32 5.75 -1.47
C GLU A 2 -16.06 6.50 -1.00
N VAL A 3 -15.55 6.18 0.20
CA VAL A 3 -14.27 6.73 0.71
C VAL A 3 -13.10 6.40 -0.22
N LEU A 4 -13.04 5.17 -0.74
CA LEU A 4 -12.00 4.77 -1.69
C LEU A 4 -12.11 5.54 -3.01
N ARG A 5 -13.33 5.77 -3.52
CA ARG A 5 -13.53 6.59 -4.73
C ARG A 5 -12.99 8.00 -4.54
N VAL A 6 -13.29 8.63 -3.41
CA VAL A 6 -12.79 9.97 -3.08
C VAL A 6 -11.27 9.97 -2.94
N ALA A 7 -10.70 9.02 -2.20
CA ALA A 7 -9.25 8.93 -2.02
C ALA A 7 -8.52 8.68 -3.35
N LEU A 8 -9.02 7.77 -4.18
CA LEU A 8 -8.45 7.44 -5.49
C LEU A 8 -8.60 8.55 -6.53
N ALA A 9 -9.55 9.48 -6.35
CA ALA A 9 -9.69 10.67 -7.17
C ALA A 9 -8.80 11.84 -6.70
N SER A 10 -8.16 11.72 -5.54
CA SER A 10 -7.28 12.77 -5.00
C SER A 10 -5.85 12.69 -5.54
N ASP A 11 -5.08 13.75 -5.30
CA ASP A 11 -3.65 13.83 -5.59
C ASP A 11 -2.77 13.13 -4.54
N ALA A 12 -3.34 12.36 -3.61
CA ALA A 12 -2.58 11.64 -2.60
C ALA A 12 -1.56 10.69 -3.26
N PHE A 13 -0.29 10.80 -2.89
CA PHE A 13 0.76 9.94 -3.43
C PHE A 13 0.61 8.47 -3.01
N PHE A 14 -0.14 8.21 -1.94
CA PHE A 14 -0.40 6.88 -1.40
C PHE A 14 -1.88 6.72 -1.02
N VAL A 15 -2.51 5.65 -1.48
CA VAL A 15 -3.87 5.25 -1.08
C VAL A 15 -3.84 3.79 -0.65
N GLY A 16 -3.94 3.56 0.66
CA GLY A 16 -3.95 2.23 1.26
C GLY A 16 -5.33 1.85 1.79
N MET A 17 -5.67 0.57 1.67
CA MET A 17 -6.84 -0.02 2.29
C MET A 17 -6.43 -1.14 3.25
N LEU A 18 -6.89 -1.03 4.50
CA LEU A 18 -6.85 -2.13 5.44
C LEU A 18 -7.88 -3.19 5.05
N GLY A 19 -7.45 -4.45 5.03
CA GLY A 19 -8.32 -5.58 4.71
C GLY A 19 -7.50 -6.81 4.40
N SER A 20 -8.05 -8.00 4.64
CA SER A 20 -7.34 -9.22 4.28
C SER A 20 -7.33 -9.41 2.76
N ARG A 21 -6.35 -10.19 2.26
CA ARG A 21 -6.24 -10.59 0.85
C ARG A 21 -7.55 -11.20 0.29
N ARG A 22 -8.43 -11.71 1.16
CA ARG A 22 -9.76 -12.26 0.78
C ARG A 22 -10.80 -11.19 0.45
N HIS A 23 -10.72 -10.00 1.05
CA HIS A 23 -11.73 -8.94 0.89
C HIS A 23 -11.35 -7.89 -0.14
N ALA A 24 -10.05 -7.72 -0.40
CA ALA A 24 -9.56 -6.79 -1.41
C ALA A 24 -10.18 -6.98 -2.81
N PRO A 25 -10.33 -8.22 -3.34
CA PRO A 25 -10.90 -8.42 -4.68
C PRO A 25 -12.35 -7.93 -4.82
N GLU A 26 -13.15 -8.08 -3.76
CA GLU A 26 -14.55 -7.64 -3.76
C GLU A 26 -14.66 -6.11 -3.77
N ALA A 27 -13.83 -5.42 -3.00
CA ALA A 27 -13.77 -3.96 -3.01
C ALA A 27 -13.32 -3.43 -4.39
N VAL A 28 -12.29 -4.03 -4.98
CA VAL A 28 -11.82 -3.68 -6.33
C VAL A 28 -12.91 -3.91 -7.38
N ARG A 29 -13.65 -5.02 -7.30
CA ARG A 29 -14.77 -5.29 -8.20
C ARG A 29 -15.82 -4.18 -8.11
N ARG A 30 -16.24 -3.80 -6.91
CA ARG A 30 -17.24 -2.74 -6.71
C ARG A 30 -16.77 -1.37 -7.18
N LEU A 31 -15.47 -1.06 -7.06
CA LEU A 31 -14.89 0.16 -7.63
C LEU A 31 -14.97 0.15 -9.16
N ARG A 32 -14.62 -0.98 -9.79
CA ARG A 32 -14.68 -1.15 -11.25
C ARG A 32 -16.12 -1.05 -11.76
N ASP A 33 -17.05 -1.76 -11.12
CA ASP A 33 -18.49 -1.72 -11.46
C ASP A 33 -19.08 -0.30 -11.26
N GLY A 34 -18.52 0.46 -10.32
CA GLY A 34 -18.85 1.86 -10.06
C GLY A 34 -18.19 2.86 -11.02
N GLY A 35 -17.48 2.41 -12.05
CA GLY A 35 -16.87 3.25 -13.09
C GLY A 35 -15.57 3.95 -12.69
N VAL A 36 -14.90 3.50 -11.63
CA VAL A 36 -13.57 4.04 -11.26
C VAL A 36 -12.56 3.64 -12.34
N PRO A 37 -11.76 4.58 -12.89
CA PRO A 37 -10.75 4.26 -13.89
C PRO A 37 -9.74 3.22 -13.39
N GLU A 38 -9.34 2.27 -14.22
CA GLU A 38 -8.37 1.23 -13.83
C GLU A 38 -7.02 1.84 -13.40
N ALA A 39 -6.61 2.97 -13.99
CA ALA A 39 -5.43 3.72 -13.57
C ALA A 39 -5.51 4.24 -12.13
N HIS A 40 -6.72 4.57 -11.66
CA HIS A 40 -6.93 4.95 -10.26
C HIS A 40 -6.93 3.71 -9.37
N ILE A 41 -7.61 2.62 -9.78
CA ILE A 41 -7.61 1.35 -9.05
C ILE A 41 -6.18 0.81 -8.87
N ALA A 42 -5.30 0.96 -9.87
CA ALA A 42 -3.91 0.54 -9.81
C ALA A 42 -3.06 1.26 -8.74
N ARG A 43 -3.52 2.41 -8.22
CA ARG A 43 -2.87 3.15 -7.11
C ARG A 43 -3.24 2.58 -5.73
N LEU A 44 -4.16 1.61 -5.65
CA LEU A 44 -4.63 1.06 -4.38
C LEU A 44 -3.65 0.03 -3.81
N HIS A 45 -3.10 0.32 -2.63
CA HIS A 45 -2.33 -0.65 -1.85
C HIS A 45 -3.27 -1.44 -0.93
N SER A 46 -3.44 -2.74 -1.18
CA SER A 46 -4.38 -3.56 -0.41
C SER A 46 -3.98 -5.05 -0.35
N PRO A 47 -3.77 -5.63 0.85
CA PRO A 47 -3.68 -4.94 2.15
C PRO A 47 -2.54 -3.92 2.12
N CYS A 48 -2.73 -2.74 2.70
CA CYS A 48 -1.59 -1.87 2.94
C CYS A 48 -0.75 -2.35 4.13
N GLY A 49 0.54 -2.08 4.06
CA GLY A 49 1.59 -2.47 4.98
C GLY A 49 2.60 -3.43 4.34
N LEU A 50 3.88 -3.25 4.66
CA LEU A 50 4.93 -4.23 4.33
C LEU A 50 4.67 -5.57 5.03
N ASP A 51 5.01 -6.67 4.38
CA ASP A 51 4.87 -8.01 4.97
C ASP A 51 5.98 -8.28 5.99
N ILE A 52 5.78 -7.78 7.21
CA ILE A 52 6.67 -7.99 8.36
C ILE A 52 6.13 -9.03 9.35
N GLY A 53 5.04 -9.72 8.99
CA GLY A 53 4.37 -10.67 9.88
C GLY A 53 3.61 -10.04 11.05
N SER A 54 3.12 -8.80 10.90
CA SER A 54 2.40 -8.04 11.93
C SER A 54 1.22 -8.80 12.55
N ARG A 55 1.07 -8.68 13.87
CA ARG A 55 0.00 -9.30 14.69
C ARG A 55 -0.68 -8.30 15.62
N SER A 56 0.05 -7.33 16.16
CA SER A 56 -0.49 -6.27 17.01
C SER A 56 -0.90 -5.03 16.19
N ALA A 57 -1.69 -4.14 16.80
CA ALA A 57 -2.08 -2.89 16.16
C ALA A 57 -0.87 -1.99 15.88
N GLU A 58 0.11 -2.00 16.78
CA GLU A 58 1.36 -1.27 16.68
C GLU A 58 2.22 -1.80 15.54
N GLU A 59 2.31 -3.12 15.37
CA GLU A 59 3.02 -3.75 14.26
C GLU A 59 2.33 -3.50 12.91
N ILE A 60 1.00 -3.42 12.90
CA ILE A 60 0.23 -3.05 11.69
C ILE A 60 0.47 -1.58 11.35
N ALA A 61 0.43 -0.69 12.33
CA ALA A 61 0.71 0.73 12.11
C ALA A 61 2.14 0.94 11.58
N LEU A 62 3.12 0.25 12.17
CA LEU A 62 4.51 0.29 11.72
C LEU A 62 4.65 -0.20 10.28
N SER A 63 3.99 -1.29 9.90
CA SER A 63 4.10 -1.83 8.53
C SER A 63 3.51 -0.88 7.49
N ILE A 64 2.41 -0.20 7.81
CA ILE A 64 1.77 0.80 6.93
C ILE A 64 2.69 2.02 6.77
N VAL A 65 3.21 2.58 7.86
CA VAL A 65 4.12 3.73 7.79
C VAL A 65 5.40 3.38 7.01
N ALA A 66 5.92 2.16 7.18
CA ALA A 66 7.08 1.69 6.42
C ALA A 66 6.78 1.58 4.92
N GLU A 67 5.61 1.09 4.52
CA GLU A 67 5.20 1.04 3.11
C GLU A 67 5.05 2.45 2.52
N VAL A 68 4.41 3.38 3.24
CA VAL A 68 4.24 4.78 2.81
C VAL A 68 5.60 5.42 2.51
N VAL A 69 6.58 5.28 3.41
CA VAL A 69 7.94 5.81 3.21
C VAL A 69 8.65 5.10 2.06
N ALA A 70 8.50 3.78 1.92
CA ALA A 70 9.11 3.05 0.81
C ALA A 70 8.58 3.55 -0.55
N VAL A 71 7.26 3.71 -0.68
CA VAL A 71 6.60 4.25 -1.88
C VAL A 71 7.07 5.69 -2.17
N GLU A 72 7.12 6.56 -1.16
CA GLU A 72 7.63 7.93 -1.29
C GLU A 72 9.06 7.96 -1.87
N ARG A 73 9.89 6.97 -1.49
CA ARG A 73 11.29 6.85 -1.92
C ARG A 73 11.49 6.01 -3.20
N GLY A 74 10.41 5.53 -3.83
CA GLY A 74 10.50 4.64 -4.99
C GLY A 74 11.17 3.30 -4.68
N ARG A 75 10.94 2.76 -3.48
CA ARG A 75 11.47 1.48 -3.00
C ARG A 75 10.32 0.53 -2.70
N GLU A 76 10.57 -0.77 -2.85
CA GLU A 76 9.61 -1.82 -2.46
C GLU A 76 9.64 -2.11 -0.94
N GLY A 77 10.69 -1.66 -0.24
CA GLY A 77 11.02 -2.10 1.11
C GLY A 77 11.86 -3.37 1.11
N GLY A 78 12.01 -4.01 2.28
CA GLY A 78 12.78 -5.25 2.44
C GLY A 78 14.15 -5.08 3.10
N SER A 79 14.88 -6.19 3.22
CA SER A 79 16.22 -6.19 3.83
C SER A 79 17.21 -5.45 2.93
N LEU A 80 18.08 -4.62 3.52
CA LEU A 80 19.17 -3.92 2.83
C LEU A 80 20.23 -4.87 2.25
N GLY A 81 20.16 -6.16 2.57
CA GLY A 81 21.14 -7.16 2.16
C GLY A 81 22.41 -7.12 3.01
N ALA A 82 23.30 -8.09 2.80
CA ALA A 82 24.58 -8.22 3.50
C ALA A 82 25.75 -7.60 2.70
N ASP A 83 25.46 -6.84 1.64
CA ASP A 83 26.51 -6.15 0.88
C ASP A 83 26.96 -4.90 1.63
N TRP A 84 27.95 -5.08 2.50
CA TRP A 84 28.59 -4.00 3.26
C TRP A 84 29.50 -3.10 2.42
N SER A 85 29.71 -3.42 1.13
CA SER A 85 30.60 -2.67 0.24
C SER A 85 29.92 -1.47 -0.42
N SER A 86 28.59 -1.41 -0.38
CA SER A 86 27.78 -0.36 -1.00
C SER A 86 27.16 0.57 0.06
N PRO A 87 27.03 1.88 -0.22
CA PRO A 87 26.28 2.79 0.64
C PRO A 87 24.82 2.34 0.81
N VAL A 88 24.32 2.38 2.04
CA VAL A 88 22.92 2.04 2.38
C VAL A 88 21.91 3.00 1.72
N HIS A 89 22.35 4.21 1.39
CA HIS A 89 21.57 5.23 0.72
C HIS A 89 22.33 5.70 -0.52
N GLY A 90 21.58 5.95 -1.61
CA GLY A 90 22.10 6.62 -2.80
C GLY A 90 22.26 8.11 -2.57
#